data_AF-A0A2V8P4V1-F1
#
_entry.id   AF-A0A2V8P4V1-F1
#
_cell.length_a   1.000
_cell.length_b   1.000
_cell.length_c   1.000
_cell.angle_alpha   90.00
_cell.angle_beta   90.00
_cell.angle_gamma   90.00
#
_symmetry.space_group_name_H-M   'P 1'
#
loop_
_entity.id
_entity.type
_entity.pdbx_description
1 polymer ?
#
loop_
_entity_poly.entity_id
_entity_poly.type
_entity_poly.pdbx_seq_one_letter_code
_entity_poly.pdbx_strand_id
1 'polypeptide(L)'
;QTQHEASGEVSVGNTDLCLVRCCDVEGATEIAFVFQYLRFDFVHKALTDGNKIRKWNNDVVRKVEDAWNGGNNVVLLPQTPSNLIPKFRFRFFCQVVPPAIAHSHVNVFDRENARANSKNWDLKDLETDSDGACTAIHETGHHMSLSDEYLERDSCSLSVPGFLDNKLGLPYLLDEKAMMNSNIVIRPRHYWHNAEVLFRDVEPKNTKFKIQRGTEAPYFIPHVTGPLDQNFVNVPFKQQINATNNGKGMFDLFLYPLGREEYSDSVLQPGKQFDAILCVKVKMRFGFPKNRFSFMNSFVEDAHQGIRKKFRDLPFKIKGKDFSSCFVFVSPRYIVDNPPEGNDEYLKKQLDPARGDHPGLSSNSDLWAARVKDILQIENNNWHYTVKIHDDPFFRSSRKFWEGGSPATNRTLRYEYSDEDDFWEFFAEMLGLRNRERPTIDNFAGIASFVEGGKCVPL
;
A
#
# COMPACT_ATOMS: atom_id res chain seq x y z
N GLN A 1 12.85 -13.20 3.12
CA GLN A 1 12.63 -11.76 2.98
C GLN A 1 11.14 -11.58 3.12
N THR A 2 10.67 -11.52 4.37
CA THR A 2 9.37 -10.94 4.69
C THR A 2 9.53 -9.46 4.37
N GLN A 3 8.91 -8.99 3.29
CA GLN A 3 8.87 -7.55 2.97
C GLN A 3 7.93 -6.88 3.98
N HIS A 4 8.41 -6.71 5.20
CA HIS A 4 7.87 -5.70 6.11
C HIS A 4 8.76 -4.47 5.94
N GLU A 5 8.54 -3.72 4.87
CA GLU A 5 9.28 -2.50 4.55
C GLU A 5 8.70 -1.31 5.34
N ALA A 6 8.82 -1.38 6.67
CA ALA A 6 8.58 -0.24 7.55
C ALA A 6 9.66 0.86 7.42
N SER A 7 10.68 0.67 6.56
CA SER A 7 11.85 1.55 6.46
C SER A 7 11.86 2.56 5.31
N GLY A 8 10.92 2.51 4.36
CA GLY A 8 10.93 3.44 3.22
C GLY A 8 12.16 3.31 2.29
N GLU A 9 12.95 2.24 2.44
CA GLU A 9 14.05 1.88 1.54
C GLU A 9 13.56 0.84 0.53
N VAL A 10 12.68 1.25 -0.39
CA VAL A 10 12.27 0.39 -1.51
C VAL A 10 13.17 0.69 -2.69
N SER A 11 14.16 -0.17 -2.95
CA SER A 11 15.02 -0.06 -4.13
C SER A 11 14.30 -0.58 -5.38
N VAL A 12 14.13 0.27 -6.37
CA VAL A 12 13.64 -0.03 -7.72
C VAL A 12 14.78 -0.63 -8.55
N GLY A 13 14.51 -1.65 -9.37
CA GLY A 13 15.45 -2.06 -10.42
C GLY A 13 15.95 -3.50 -10.40
N ASN A 14 15.16 -4.47 -9.97
CA ASN A 14 15.48 -5.91 -10.12
C ASN A 14 15.30 -6.43 -11.57
N THR A 15 15.64 -5.60 -12.56
CA THR A 15 15.51 -5.89 -13.98
C THR A 15 16.64 -5.23 -14.77
N ASP A 16 17.08 -5.85 -15.85
CA ASP A 16 17.96 -5.16 -16.80
C ASP A 16 17.12 -4.35 -17.78
N LEU A 17 17.63 -3.18 -18.15
CA LEU A 17 17.03 -2.36 -19.20
C LEU A 17 18.00 -2.24 -20.37
N CYS A 18 17.52 -2.56 -21.57
CA CYS A 18 18.22 -2.31 -22.82
C CYS A 18 17.44 -1.30 -23.64
N LEU A 19 18.09 -0.18 -23.95
CA LEU A 19 17.54 0.83 -24.84
C LEU A 19 18.06 0.62 -26.27
N VAL A 20 17.14 0.51 -27.22
CA VAL A 20 17.45 0.43 -28.66
C VAL A 20 16.81 1.60 -29.38
N ARG A 21 17.64 2.37 -30.09
CA ARG A 21 17.25 3.60 -30.80
C ARG A 21 17.29 3.41 -32.31
N CYS A 22 16.71 4.36 -33.04
CA CYS A 22 16.64 4.38 -34.49
C CYS A 22 15.99 3.13 -35.10
N CYS A 23 14.97 2.59 -34.41
CA CYS A 23 14.32 1.35 -34.84
C CYS A 23 13.32 1.59 -35.98
N ASP A 24 12.66 2.75 -35.99
CA ASP A 24 11.69 3.17 -37.01
C ASP A 24 11.36 4.67 -36.85
N VAL A 25 10.47 5.21 -37.68
CA VAL A 25 9.93 6.57 -37.56
C VAL A 25 8.39 6.60 -37.71
N GLU A 26 7.72 7.35 -36.83
CA GLU A 26 6.29 7.65 -36.94
C GLU A 26 6.13 9.14 -37.31
N GLY A 27 5.91 9.40 -38.60
CA GLY A 27 5.98 10.76 -39.14
C GLY A 27 7.40 11.32 -38.99
N ALA A 28 7.55 12.37 -38.19
CA ALA A 28 8.85 12.98 -37.89
C ALA A 28 9.48 12.51 -36.56
N THR A 29 8.84 11.56 -35.86
CA THR A 29 9.28 11.12 -34.53
C THR A 29 10.01 9.80 -34.61
N GLU A 30 11.22 9.72 -34.06
CA GLU A 30 11.95 8.46 -33.90
C GLU A 30 11.17 7.48 -33.01
N ILE A 31 11.10 6.21 -33.40
CA ILE A 31 10.64 5.13 -32.54
C ILE A 31 11.86 4.40 -31.98
N ALA A 32 11.87 4.27 -30.66
CA ALA A 32 12.87 3.51 -29.90
C ALA A 32 12.17 2.45 -29.06
N PHE A 33 12.92 1.44 -28.60
CA PHE A 33 12.44 0.40 -27.71
C PHE A 33 13.20 0.41 -26.39
N VAL A 34 12.47 0.21 -25.30
CA VAL A 34 13.02 -0.11 -23.99
C VAL A 34 12.65 -1.55 -23.68
N PHE A 35 13.64 -2.42 -23.64
CA PHE A 35 13.49 -3.82 -23.27
C PHE A 35 13.80 -3.98 -21.80
N GLN A 36 12.85 -4.49 -21.02
CA GLN A 36 13.01 -4.83 -19.62
C GLN A 36 13.11 -6.35 -19.47
N TYR A 37 14.23 -6.83 -18.94
CA TYR A 37 14.50 -8.23 -18.73
C TYR A 37 14.40 -8.58 -17.26
N LEU A 38 13.52 -9.53 -16.95
CA LEU A 38 13.47 -10.19 -15.65
C LEU A 38 13.97 -11.62 -15.79
N ARG A 39 15.10 -11.90 -15.13
CA ARG A 39 15.79 -13.18 -15.18
C ARG A 39 15.42 -14.03 -13.97
N PHE A 40 14.78 -15.18 -14.23
CA PHE A 40 14.34 -16.14 -13.22
C PHE A 40 15.20 -17.40 -13.20
N ASP A 41 15.37 -17.93 -12.00
CA ASP A 41 15.76 -19.32 -11.78
C ASP A 41 14.61 -20.04 -11.08
N PHE A 42 14.14 -21.14 -11.66
CA PHE A 42 13.05 -21.95 -11.10
C PHE A 42 13.59 -23.22 -10.48
N VAL A 43 13.32 -23.38 -9.18
CA VAL A 43 13.65 -24.59 -8.43
C VAL A 43 12.38 -25.42 -8.28
N HIS A 44 12.20 -26.39 -9.17
CA HIS A 44 11.03 -27.27 -9.17
C HIS A 44 11.20 -28.38 -8.13
N LYS A 45 10.67 -28.15 -6.93
CA LYS A 45 10.77 -29.13 -5.83
C LYS A 45 9.68 -30.19 -5.89
N ALA A 46 8.53 -29.88 -6.51
CA ALA A 46 7.43 -30.82 -6.65
C ALA A 46 7.28 -31.45 -8.05
N LEU A 47 7.95 -30.90 -9.07
CA LEU A 47 8.00 -31.52 -10.39
C LEU A 47 9.35 -32.20 -10.58
N THR A 48 9.33 -33.49 -10.89
CA THR A 48 10.53 -34.26 -11.28
C THR A 48 10.55 -34.58 -12.77
N ASP A 49 9.42 -34.40 -13.46
CA ASP A 49 9.27 -34.63 -14.89
C ASP A 49 9.76 -33.43 -15.70
N GLY A 50 10.84 -33.63 -16.46
CA GLY A 50 11.47 -32.59 -17.27
C GLY A 50 10.56 -31.98 -18.35
N ASN A 51 9.58 -32.73 -18.88
CA ASN A 51 8.62 -32.19 -19.84
C ASN A 51 7.59 -31.28 -19.16
N LYS A 52 7.12 -31.65 -17.97
CA LYS A 52 6.22 -30.80 -17.17
C LYS A 52 6.91 -29.51 -16.74
N ILE A 53 8.16 -29.61 -16.29
CA ILE A 53 9.01 -28.46 -15.95
C ILE A 53 9.12 -27.51 -17.15
N ARG A 54 9.51 -28.03 -18.32
CA ARG A 54 9.67 -27.22 -19.54
C ARG A 54 8.36 -26.54 -19.94
N LYS A 55 7.25 -27.28 -19.89
CA LYS A 55 5.93 -26.74 -20.20
C LYS A 55 5.56 -25.61 -19.24
N TRP A 56 5.67 -25.85 -17.93
CA TRP A 56 5.34 -24.86 -16.91
C TRP A 56 6.19 -23.60 -17.08
N ASN A 57 7.51 -23.73 -17.27
CA ASN A 57 8.40 -22.59 -17.51
C ASN A 57 7.96 -21.76 -18.72
N ASN A 58 7.61 -22.41 -19.83
CA ASN A 58 7.13 -21.72 -21.03
C ASN A 58 5.78 -21.04 -20.81
N ASP A 59 4.86 -21.68 -20.07
CA ASP A 59 3.54 -21.12 -19.78
C ASP A 59 3.63 -19.90 -18.86
N VAL A 60 4.51 -19.93 -17.84
CA VAL A 60 4.83 -18.75 -17.02
C VAL A 60 5.33 -17.60 -17.88
N VAL A 61 6.43 -17.84 -18.61
CA VAL A 61 7.11 -16.81 -19.41
C VAL A 61 6.11 -16.15 -20.33
N ARG A 62 5.38 -16.93 -21.12
CA ARG A 62 4.39 -16.40 -22.07
C ARG A 62 3.30 -15.60 -21.36
N LYS A 63 2.70 -16.15 -20.31
CA LYS A 63 1.56 -15.51 -19.64
C LYS A 63 1.94 -14.19 -18.98
N VAL A 64 3.06 -14.18 -18.27
CA VAL A 64 3.56 -13.00 -17.58
C VAL A 64 4.03 -11.95 -18.58
N GLU A 65 4.74 -12.35 -19.64
CA GLU A 65 5.13 -11.44 -20.73
C GLU A 65 3.91 -10.82 -21.42
N ASP A 66 2.91 -11.62 -21.80
CA ASP A 66 1.70 -11.13 -22.47
C ASP A 66 0.98 -10.06 -21.63
N ALA A 67 0.92 -10.28 -20.31
CA ALA A 67 0.29 -9.37 -19.37
C ALA A 67 1.05 -8.04 -19.24
N TRP A 68 2.35 -8.10 -18.91
CA TRP A 68 3.19 -6.91 -18.67
C TRP A 68 3.55 -6.17 -19.96
N ASN A 69 3.43 -6.80 -21.13
CA ASN A 69 3.49 -6.09 -22.41
C ASN A 69 2.18 -5.37 -22.75
N GLY A 70 1.07 -5.66 -22.04
CA GLY A 70 -0.22 -4.98 -22.22
C GLY A 70 -0.74 -5.03 -23.66
N GLY A 71 -0.55 -6.16 -24.35
CA GLY A 71 -0.86 -6.29 -25.78
C GLY A 71 0.00 -5.39 -26.67
N ASN A 72 1.26 -5.15 -26.27
CA ASN A 72 2.25 -4.31 -26.97
C ASN A 72 1.97 -2.80 -26.98
N ASN A 73 1.07 -2.33 -26.11
CA ASN A 73 0.53 -0.97 -26.13
C ASN A 73 1.04 -0.07 -25.01
N VAL A 74 2.15 -0.40 -24.35
CA VAL A 74 2.80 0.48 -23.38
C VAL A 74 3.84 1.35 -24.09
N VAL A 75 3.69 2.67 -23.94
CA VAL A 75 4.54 3.67 -24.59
C VAL A 75 4.95 4.73 -23.58
N LEU A 76 6.23 5.10 -23.60
CA LEU A 76 6.76 6.26 -22.90
C LEU A 76 6.91 7.41 -23.91
N LEU A 77 6.26 8.52 -23.62
CA LEU A 77 6.19 9.71 -24.46
C LEU A 77 6.84 10.88 -23.73
N PRO A 78 7.53 11.80 -24.43
CA PRO A 78 7.95 13.05 -23.80
C PRO A 78 6.70 13.82 -23.34
N GLN A 79 6.77 14.44 -22.15
CA GLN A 79 5.65 15.23 -21.62
C GLN A 79 5.34 16.42 -22.54
N THR A 80 6.39 17.08 -23.02
CA THR A 80 6.31 18.12 -24.04
C THR A 80 6.54 17.49 -25.42
N PRO A 81 5.62 17.66 -26.38
CA PRO A 81 5.82 17.16 -27.73
C PRO A 81 7.15 17.62 -28.31
N SER A 82 7.91 16.67 -28.86
CA SER A 82 9.22 16.91 -29.46
C SER A 82 9.46 15.88 -30.57
N ASN A 83 9.96 16.33 -31.71
CA ASN A 83 10.45 15.47 -32.79
C ASN A 83 11.92 15.06 -32.58
N LEU A 84 12.61 15.67 -31.61
CA LEU A 84 14.00 15.36 -31.26
C LEU A 84 14.12 14.21 -30.26
N ILE A 85 13.01 13.87 -29.59
CA ILE A 85 12.98 12.90 -28.51
C ILE A 85 12.14 11.71 -28.99
N PRO A 86 12.67 10.47 -28.92
CA PRO A 86 11.95 9.31 -29.40
C PRO A 86 10.65 9.05 -28.64
N LYS A 87 9.73 8.40 -29.33
CA LYS A 87 8.65 7.62 -28.71
C LYS A 87 9.22 6.27 -28.32
N PHE A 88 9.27 5.96 -27.03
CA PHE A 88 9.80 4.69 -26.56
C PHE A 88 8.67 3.67 -26.39
N ARG A 89 8.80 2.52 -27.04
CA ARG A 89 7.91 1.37 -26.83
C ARG A 89 8.54 0.45 -25.80
N PHE A 90 7.78 0.13 -24.77
CA PHE A 90 8.25 -0.76 -23.73
C PHE A 90 7.97 -2.21 -24.13
N ARG A 91 8.95 -3.11 -23.94
CA ARG A 91 8.75 -4.56 -23.99
C ARG A 91 9.35 -5.22 -22.78
N PHE A 92 8.57 -6.06 -22.14
CA PHE A 92 8.96 -6.87 -21.02
C PHE A 92 9.27 -8.30 -21.48
N PHE A 93 10.36 -8.86 -20.97
CA PHE A 93 10.82 -10.20 -21.24
C PHE A 93 11.10 -10.95 -19.93
N CYS A 94 10.59 -12.16 -19.82
CA CYS A 94 10.93 -13.13 -18.79
C CYS A 94 11.93 -14.13 -19.36
N GLN A 95 13.06 -14.31 -18.69
CA GLN A 95 14.08 -15.27 -19.12
C GLN A 95 14.33 -16.29 -18.01
N VAL A 96 14.15 -17.57 -18.34
CA VAL A 96 14.62 -18.65 -17.46
C VAL A 96 16.12 -18.83 -17.69
N VAL A 97 16.90 -18.58 -16.66
CA VAL A 97 18.36 -18.59 -16.70
C VAL A 97 18.95 -19.41 -15.56
N PRO A 98 20.22 -19.83 -15.64
CA PRO A 98 20.88 -20.46 -14.51
C PRO A 98 20.94 -19.54 -13.28
N PRO A 99 20.96 -20.11 -12.05
CA PRO A 99 20.96 -19.35 -10.80
C PRO A 99 22.01 -18.24 -10.72
N ALA A 100 23.19 -18.46 -11.31
CA ALA A 100 24.32 -17.54 -11.24
C ALA A 100 24.07 -16.16 -11.89
N ILE A 101 23.05 -16.06 -12.76
CA ILE A 101 22.74 -14.82 -13.49
C ILE A 101 21.25 -14.44 -13.35
N ALA A 102 20.52 -15.06 -12.42
CA ALA A 102 19.12 -14.74 -12.16
C ALA A 102 19.00 -13.51 -11.24
N HIS A 103 17.98 -12.68 -11.47
CA HIS A 103 17.58 -11.64 -10.52
C HIS A 103 16.78 -12.22 -9.36
N SER A 104 16.08 -13.33 -9.61
CA SER A 104 15.14 -13.91 -8.67
C SER A 104 15.10 -15.43 -8.76
N HIS A 105 15.00 -16.07 -7.58
CA HIS A 105 14.85 -17.51 -7.43
C HIS A 105 13.45 -17.82 -6.95
N VAL A 106 12.72 -18.63 -7.73
CA VAL A 106 11.35 -19.03 -7.45
C VAL A 106 11.33 -20.53 -7.20
N ASN A 107 10.88 -20.93 -6.01
CA ASN A 107 10.67 -22.34 -5.74
C ASN A 107 9.26 -22.73 -6.21
N VAL A 108 9.12 -23.81 -6.97
CA VAL A 108 7.83 -24.26 -7.52
C VAL A 108 7.41 -25.56 -6.85
N PHE A 109 6.18 -25.59 -6.33
CA PHE A 109 5.65 -26.73 -5.59
C PHE A 109 4.24 -27.11 -6.06
N ASP A 110 3.85 -28.32 -5.68
CA ASP A 110 2.52 -28.86 -5.79
C ASP A 110 1.91 -28.85 -4.38
N ARG A 111 0.77 -28.15 -4.23
CA ARG A 111 0.17 -27.83 -2.93
C ARG A 111 -0.22 -29.07 -2.12
N GLU A 112 -0.39 -30.22 -2.75
CA GLU A 112 -0.73 -31.46 -2.03
C GLU A 112 0.34 -31.88 -1.01
N ASN A 113 1.59 -31.40 -1.12
CA ASN A 113 2.69 -31.85 -0.25
C ASN A 113 3.58 -30.74 0.37
N ALA A 114 3.31 -29.45 0.13
CA ALA A 114 4.22 -28.38 0.54
C ALA A 114 3.79 -27.66 1.84
N ARG A 115 4.68 -27.63 2.84
CA ARG A 115 4.56 -26.75 4.02
C ARG A 115 5.04 -25.34 3.66
N ALA A 116 4.25 -24.34 4.05
CA ALA A 116 4.41 -22.94 3.69
C ALA A 116 5.80 -22.36 4.05
N ASN A 117 6.41 -21.66 3.09
CA ASN A 117 7.45 -20.64 3.28
C ASN A 117 7.37 -19.66 2.09
N SER A 118 7.65 -18.40 2.34
CA SER A 118 7.23 -17.22 1.55
C SER A 118 7.97 -16.95 0.22
N LYS A 119 8.40 -17.99 -0.53
CA LYS A 119 8.94 -17.85 -1.90
C LYS A 119 8.57 -19.03 -2.80
N ASN A 120 7.31 -19.45 -2.69
CA ASN A 120 6.83 -20.70 -3.25
C ASN A 120 5.67 -20.39 -4.20
N TRP A 121 5.86 -20.63 -5.50
CA TRP A 121 4.76 -20.62 -6.45
C TRP A 121 4.11 -22.00 -6.51
N ASP A 122 2.79 -22.00 -6.44
CA ASP A 122 1.94 -23.14 -6.71
C ASP A 122 1.72 -23.25 -8.23
N LEU A 123 1.50 -24.47 -8.73
CA LEU A 123 1.12 -24.71 -10.12
C LEU A 123 -0.12 -23.91 -10.52
N LYS A 124 -1.08 -23.75 -9.60
CA LYS A 124 -2.32 -23.00 -9.82
C LYS A 124 -2.13 -21.48 -9.88
N ASP A 125 -0.99 -20.94 -9.42
CA ASP A 125 -0.77 -19.49 -9.42
C ASP A 125 -0.66 -18.91 -10.84
N LEU A 126 -0.51 -19.80 -11.83
CA LEU A 126 -0.61 -19.50 -13.25
C LEU A 126 -2.03 -19.51 -13.80
N GLU A 127 -3.03 -19.93 -13.06
CA GLU A 127 -4.43 -19.89 -13.52
C GLU A 127 -4.96 -18.46 -13.39
N THR A 128 -5.86 -18.08 -14.30
CA THR A 128 -6.59 -16.82 -14.16
C THR A 128 -7.96 -17.16 -13.59
N ASP A 129 -8.28 -16.57 -12.45
CA ASP A 129 -9.57 -16.70 -11.81
C ASP A 129 -10.67 -16.06 -12.67
N SER A 130 -11.92 -16.38 -12.36
CA SER A 130 -13.08 -15.94 -13.15
C SER A 130 -13.27 -14.41 -13.18
N ASP A 131 -12.71 -13.70 -12.22
CA ASP A 131 -12.70 -12.24 -12.12
C ASP A 131 -11.49 -11.59 -12.83
N GLY A 132 -10.60 -12.40 -13.40
CA GLY A 132 -9.39 -11.95 -14.08
C GLY A 132 -8.15 -11.91 -13.19
N ALA A 133 -8.24 -12.26 -11.90
CA ALA A 133 -7.09 -12.28 -11.00
C ALA A 133 -6.06 -13.35 -11.40
N CYS A 134 -4.77 -13.04 -11.28
CA CYS A 134 -3.68 -14.00 -11.55
C CYS A 134 -2.47 -13.73 -10.65
N THR A 135 -2.20 -14.64 -9.72
CA THR A 135 -1.12 -14.53 -8.73
C THR A 135 0.27 -14.41 -9.38
N ALA A 136 0.60 -15.22 -10.38
CA ALA A 136 1.92 -15.17 -11.02
C ALA A 136 2.26 -13.79 -11.61
N ILE A 137 1.27 -13.06 -12.12
CA ILE A 137 1.46 -11.70 -12.67
C ILE A 137 1.74 -10.70 -11.53
N HIS A 138 1.03 -10.82 -10.41
CA HIS A 138 1.23 -10.04 -9.21
C HIS A 138 2.61 -10.26 -8.58
N GLU A 139 2.99 -11.53 -8.36
CA GLU A 139 4.30 -11.90 -7.81
C GLU A 139 5.45 -11.41 -8.71
N THR A 140 5.26 -11.43 -10.03
CA THR A 140 6.23 -10.81 -10.97
C THR A 140 6.39 -9.31 -10.71
N GLY A 141 5.32 -8.61 -10.32
CA GLY A 141 5.39 -7.21 -9.89
C GLY A 141 6.35 -7.01 -8.73
N HIS A 142 6.32 -7.87 -7.71
CA HIS A 142 7.29 -7.85 -6.60
C HIS A 142 8.71 -8.10 -7.08
N HIS A 143 8.90 -9.03 -8.02
CA HIS A 143 10.21 -9.26 -8.63
C HIS A 143 10.73 -8.05 -9.42
N MET A 144 9.87 -7.10 -9.81
CA MET A 144 10.23 -5.80 -10.39
C MET A 144 10.28 -4.65 -9.37
N SER A 145 10.25 -4.95 -8.07
CA SER A 145 10.25 -3.99 -6.96
C SER A 145 8.96 -3.17 -6.81
N LEU A 146 7.80 -3.71 -7.19
CA LEU A 146 6.51 -3.10 -6.85
C LEU A 146 6.06 -3.62 -5.47
N SER A 147 5.77 -2.69 -4.56
CA SER A 147 5.21 -3.05 -3.25
C SER A 147 3.73 -3.36 -3.36
N ASP A 148 3.25 -4.23 -2.47
CA ASP A 148 1.82 -4.44 -2.29
C ASP A 148 1.06 -3.15 -1.98
N GLU A 149 -0.14 -3.07 -2.52
CA GLU A 149 -1.07 -1.95 -2.37
C GLU A 149 -2.27 -2.31 -1.48
N TYR A 150 -2.37 -3.58 -1.07
CA TYR A 150 -3.33 -4.02 -0.06
C TYR A 150 -2.73 -3.97 1.35
N LEU A 151 -3.61 -4.10 2.34
CA LEU A 151 -3.24 -4.14 3.75
C LEU A 151 -3.29 -5.57 4.27
N GLU A 152 -2.22 -6.04 4.89
CA GLU A 152 -2.27 -7.27 5.68
C GLU A 152 -3.14 -7.07 6.93
N ARG A 153 -4.16 -7.91 7.07
CA ARG A 153 -5.09 -7.89 8.22
C ARG A 153 -4.63 -8.79 9.37
N ASP A 154 -3.42 -9.36 9.25
CA ASP A 154 -2.83 -10.33 10.18
C ASP A 154 -1.84 -9.71 11.16
N SER A 155 -2.28 -8.63 11.80
CA SER A 155 -1.46 -7.81 12.69
C SER A 155 -2.13 -7.55 14.04
N CYS A 156 -2.70 -8.60 14.65
CA CYS A 156 -3.41 -8.51 15.93
C CYS A 156 -4.50 -7.41 15.93
N SER A 157 -5.14 -7.19 14.78
CA SER A 157 -6.08 -6.09 14.55
C SER A 157 -7.53 -6.54 14.46
N LEU A 158 -7.82 -7.82 14.67
CA LEU A 158 -9.16 -8.41 14.54
C LEU A 158 -9.77 -8.21 13.16
N SER A 159 -9.00 -8.50 12.10
CA SER A 159 -9.43 -8.46 10.70
C SER A 159 -9.79 -7.07 10.14
N VAL A 160 -9.55 -6.00 10.89
CA VAL A 160 -9.58 -4.61 10.40
C VAL A 160 -8.16 -4.12 10.09
N PRO A 161 -7.99 -2.91 9.52
CA PRO A 161 -6.66 -2.38 9.21
C PRO A 161 -5.63 -2.39 10.35
N GLY A 162 -4.62 -3.25 10.27
CA GLY A 162 -3.54 -3.37 11.27
C GLY A 162 -2.47 -2.29 11.15
N PHE A 163 -1.53 -2.20 12.10
CA PHE A 163 -0.47 -1.17 12.08
C PHE A 163 0.50 -1.29 10.90
N LEU A 164 0.86 -2.53 10.54
CA LEU A 164 1.85 -2.81 9.50
C LEU A 164 1.26 -2.47 8.13
N ASP A 165 1.95 -1.62 7.38
CA ASP A 165 1.62 -1.34 5.99
C ASP A 165 2.65 -2.01 5.07
N ASN A 166 2.20 -2.57 3.94
CA ASN A 166 3.10 -2.97 2.86
C ASN A 166 3.63 -1.77 2.07
N LYS A 167 2.90 -0.65 2.10
CA LYS A 167 3.27 0.64 1.53
C LYS A 167 2.80 1.76 2.46
N LEU A 168 3.70 2.66 2.88
CA LEU A 168 3.43 3.64 3.93
C LEU A 168 2.15 4.44 3.69
N GLY A 169 1.18 4.32 4.60
CA GLY A 169 -0.13 5.00 4.51
C GLY A 169 -1.11 4.39 3.51
N LEU A 170 -0.67 3.45 2.66
CA LEU A 170 -1.43 2.74 1.63
C LEU A 170 -2.25 3.67 0.71
N PRO A 171 -1.59 4.56 -0.06
CA PRO A 171 -2.26 5.55 -0.91
C PRO A 171 -3.12 4.97 -2.02
N TYR A 172 -2.95 3.68 -2.36
CA TYR A 172 -3.68 3.00 -3.43
C TYR A 172 -4.65 1.91 -2.92
N LEU A 173 -4.91 1.85 -1.60
CA LEU A 173 -5.74 0.82 -0.98
C LEU A 173 -7.14 0.70 -1.59
N LEU A 174 -7.69 1.82 -2.08
CA LEU A 174 -9.03 1.87 -2.66
C LEU A 174 -9.08 1.39 -4.13
N ASP A 175 -7.93 1.14 -4.77
CA ASP A 175 -7.87 0.58 -6.13
C ASP A 175 -8.03 -0.95 -6.10
N GLU A 176 -9.23 -1.43 -5.78
CA GLU A 176 -9.57 -2.86 -5.61
C GLU A 176 -9.37 -3.71 -6.88
N LYS A 177 -8.99 -3.11 -8.00
CA LYS A 177 -8.67 -3.82 -9.25
C LYS A 177 -7.20 -3.76 -9.62
N ALA A 178 -6.38 -3.02 -8.89
CA ALA A 178 -4.96 -2.91 -9.22
C ALA A 178 -4.25 -4.26 -9.12
N MET A 179 -3.28 -4.48 -9.99
CA MET A 179 -2.43 -5.67 -9.99
C MET A 179 -1.80 -5.90 -8.62
N MET A 180 -1.24 -4.86 -8.00
CA MET A 180 -0.60 -4.96 -6.69
C MET A 180 -1.57 -4.92 -5.50
N ASN A 181 -2.89 -4.89 -5.74
CA ASN A 181 -3.91 -4.95 -4.68
C ASN A 181 -4.72 -6.25 -4.75
N SER A 182 -5.19 -6.63 -5.94
CA SER A 182 -6.11 -7.77 -6.12
C SER A 182 -5.81 -8.61 -7.37
N ASN A 183 -4.61 -8.46 -7.96
CA ASN A 183 -4.08 -9.32 -9.03
C ASN A 183 -4.82 -9.21 -10.38
N ILE A 184 -5.61 -8.16 -10.60
CA ILE A 184 -6.49 -8.06 -11.79
C ILE A 184 -5.85 -7.19 -12.90
N VAL A 185 -5.66 -5.90 -12.65
CA VAL A 185 -5.33 -4.92 -13.71
C VAL A 185 -3.99 -4.24 -13.47
N ILE A 186 -3.06 -4.38 -14.42
CA ILE A 186 -1.82 -3.60 -14.40
C ILE A 186 -2.12 -2.15 -14.79
N ARG A 187 -1.91 -1.24 -13.84
CA ARG A 187 -2.10 0.20 -13.95
C ARG A 187 -0.89 0.90 -14.58
N PRO A 188 -1.03 2.04 -15.28
CA PRO A 188 0.09 2.81 -15.83
C PRO A 188 1.16 3.17 -14.78
N ARG A 189 0.76 3.43 -13.53
CA ARG A 189 1.71 3.69 -12.43
C ARG A 189 2.72 2.57 -12.20
N HIS A 190 2.36 1.31 -12.47
CA HIS A 190 3.25 0.16 -12.27
C HIS A 190 4.42 0.13 -13.27
N TYR A 191 4.40 0.99 -14.30
CA TYR A 191 5.51 1.14 -15.25
C TYR A 191 6.35 2.39 -14.97
N TRP A 192 6.04 3.17 -13.92
CA TRP A 192 6.65 4.49 -13.68
C TRP A 192 8.18 4.44 -13.55
N HIS A 193 8.72 3.37 -12.97
CA HIS A 193 10.17 3.17 -12.89
C HIS A 193 10.86 3.24 -14.26
N ASN A 194 10.20 2.81 -15.33
CA ASN A 194 10.76 2.91 -16.68
C ASN A 194 10.91 4.37 -17.13
N ALA A 195 9.97 5.25 -16.75
CA ALA A 195 10.06 6.68 -17.04
C ALA A 195 11.16 7.36 -16.23
N GLU A 196 11.38 6.95 -14.98
CA GLU A 196 12.47 7.46 -14.13
C GLU A 196 13.85 7.17 -14.73
N VAL A 197 14.07 5.96 -15.25
CA VAL A 197 15.35 5.61 -15.89
C VAL A 197 15.61 6.48 -17.11
N LEU A 198 14.62 6.63 -18.00
CA LEU A 198 14.76 7.47 -19.19
C LEU A 198 14.97 8.96 -18.82
N PHE A 199 14.29 9.46 -17.79
CA PHE A 199 14.46 10.83 -17.31
C PHE A 199 15.92 11.12 -16.93
N ARG A 200 16.63 10.14 -16.35
CA ARG A 200 17.99 10.30 -15.82
C ARG A 200 19.08 9.99 -16.84
N ASP A 201 18.88 8.95 -17.64
CA ASP A 201 19.97 8.33 -18.41
C ASP A 201 19.91 8.59 -19.93
N VAL A 202 18.78 9.09 -20.45
CA VAL A 202 18.65 9.38 -21.89
C VAL A 202 18.84 10.85 -22.18
N GLU A 203 19.65 11.13 -23.20
CA GLU A 203 19.82 12.50 -23.71
C GLU A 203 18.62 12.96 -24.55
N PRO A 204 18.13 14.20 -24.35
CA PRO A 204 18.61 15.18 -23.38
C PRO A 204 18.29 14.79 -21.94
N LYS A 205 19.28 14.82 -21.04
CA LYS A 205 19.05 14.49 -19.61
C LYS A 205 17.97 15.37 -19.00
N ASN A 206 17.25 14.81 -18.02
CA ASN A 206 16.11 15.42 -17.36
C ASN A 206 14.91 15.66 -18.29
N THR A 207 14.85 14.96 -19.42
CA THR A 207 13.64 14.94 -20.26
C THR A 207 12.52 14.27 -19.47
N LYS A 208 11.42 14.98 -19.25
CA LYS A 208 10.27 14.44 -18.55
C LYS A 208 9.45 13.54 -19.48
N PHE A 209 9.12 12.35 -19.00
CA PHE A 209 8.31 11.37 -19.73
C PHE A 209 6.95 11.14 -19.06
N LYS A 210 6.01 10.60 -19.82
CA LYS A 210 4.70 10.11 -19.37
C LYS A 210 4.45 8.73 -19.95
N ILE A 211 3.68 7.92 -19.25
CA ILE A 211 3.35 6.55 -19.64
C ILE A 211 1.94 6.52 -20.20
N GLN A 212 1.78 5.85 -21.33
CA GLN A 212 0.47 5.56 -21.89
C GLN A 212 0.35 4.05 -22.11
N ARG A 213 -0.74 3.46 -21.62
CA ARG A 213 -1.07 2.04 -21.82
C ARG A 213 -2.36 1.94 -22.63
N GLY A 214 -2.27 1.44 -23.86
CA GLY A 214 -3.44 1.35 -24.74
C GLY A 214 -4.11 2.70 -24.96
N THR A 215 -5.41 2.75 -24.66
CA THR A 215 -6.26 3.94 -24.78
C THR A 215 -6.40 4.72 -23.47
N GLU A 216 -5.70 4.32 -22.41
CA GLU A 216 -5.75 5.00 -21.11
C GLU A 216 -5.14 6.40 -21.21
N ALA A 217 -5.58 7.30 -20.31
CA ALA A 217 -5.00 8.63 -20.21
C ALA A 217 -3.49 8.53 -19.88
N PRO A 218 -2.64 9.43 -20.42
CA PRO A 218 -1.23 9.42 -20.08
C PRO A 218 -1.01 9.71 -18.59
N TYR A 219 -0.31 8.80 -17.93
CA TYR A 219 0.06 8.88 -16.53
C TYR A 219 1.43 9.54 -16.37
N PHE A 220 1.51 10.54 -15.50
CA PHE A 220 2.78 11.16 -15.12
C PHE A 220 2.78 11.60 -13.66
N ILE A 221 3.90 11.41 -12.98
CA ILE A 221 4.15 11.97 -11.65
C ILE A 221 5.46 12.77 -11.67
N PRO A 222 5.72 13.64 -10.69
CA PRO A 222 7.02 14.29 -10.55
C PRO A 222 8.15 13.27 -10.49
N HIS A 223 9.34 13.64 -10.98
CA HIS A 223 10.50 12.76 -10.93
C HIS A 223 11.22 12.84 -9.58
N VAL A 224 11.81 11.74 -9.15
CA VAL A 224 12.58 11.71 -7.90
C VAL A 224 13.95 12.34 -8.16
N THR A 225 14.30 13.39 -7.41
CA THR A 225 15.60 14.07 -7.52
C THR A 225 16.70 13.40 -6.67
N GLY A 226 16.36 12.31 -5.96
CA GLY A 226 17.23 11.53 -5.09
C GLY A 226 17.85 10.28 -5.75
N PRO A 227 18.15 9.22 -4.98
CA PRO A 227 18.75 7.97 -5.47
C PRO A 227 18.07 7.36 -6.71
N LEU A 228 18.84 6.62 -7.54
CA LEU A 228 18.39 5.99 -8.80
C LEU A 228 17.30 4.93 -8.59
N ASP A 229 17.20 4.41 -7.38
CA ASP A 229 16.37 3.28 -7.00
C ASP A 229 15.07 3.71 -6.31
N GLN A 230 14.59 4.94 -6.52
CA GLN A 230 13.35 5.43 -5.89
C GLN A 230 12.35 5.94 -6.92
N ASN A 231 11.06 5.71 -6.63
CA ASN A 231 9.94 6.29 -7.35
C ASN A 231 8.81 6.67 -6.38
N PHE A 232 7.97 7.63 -6.77
CA PHE A 232 6.86 8.06 -5.90
C PHE A 232 5.64 7.12 -5.89
N VAL A 233 5.68 5.99 -6.62
CA VAL A 233 4.66 4.94 -6.50
C VAL A 233 4.91 4.08 -5.26
N ASN A 234 6.16 3.94 -4.85
CA ASN A 234 6.56 3.18 -3.66
C ASN A 234 6.91 4.09 -2.47
N VAL A 235 7.41 5.30 -2.72
CA VAL A 235 7.92 6.21 -1.68
C VAL A 235 7.10 7.50 -1.64
N PRO A 236 6.72 8.03 -0.46
CA PRO A 236 6.01 9.30 -0.39
C PRO A 236 6.90 10.46 -0.85
N PHE A 237 6.29 11.45 -1.52
CA PHE A 237 6.96 12.72 -1.84
C PHE A 237 7.37 13.50 -0.60
N LYS A 238 6.55 13.42 0.45
CA LYS A 238 6.84 14.00 1.75
C LYS A 238 6.22 13.13 2.83
N GLN A 239 6.92 12.95 3.94
CA GLN A 239 6.39 12.26 5.11
C GLN A 239 6.69 13.01 6.41
N GLN A 240 5.84 12.82 7.41
CA GLN A 240 6.08 13.28 8.77
C GLN A 240 5.42 12.33 9.76
N ILE A 241 6.25 11.76 10.63
CA ILE A 241 5.83 10.86 11.70
C ILE A 241 5.48 11.69 12.94
N ASN A 242 4.44 11.30 13.68
CA ASN A 242 3.97 12.02 14.87
C ASN A 242 3.67 13.51 14.62
N ALA A 243 3.08 13.82 13.46
CA ALA A 243 2.54 15.12 13.13
C ALA A 243 1.40 15.51 14.08
N THR A 244 1.12 16.81 14.16
CA THR A 244 -0.01 17.35 14.93
C THR A 244 -0.77 18.36 14.07
N ASN A 245 -2.04 18.58 14.40
CA ASN A 245 -2.86 19.63 13.82
C ASN A 245 -2.84 20.85 14.74
N ASN A 246 -1.96 21.82 14.44
CA ASN A 246 -1.77 23.02 15.26
C ASN A 246 -1.46 22.70 16.74
N GLY A 247 -0.57 21.72 16.98
CA GLY A 247 -0.18 21.29 18.32
C GLY A 247 -1.20 20.39 19.03
N LYS A 248 -2.28 19.98 18.35
CA LYS A 248 -3.30 19.06 18.87
C LYS A 248 -3.38 17.79 18.03
N GLY A 249 -3.81 16.69 18.66
CA GLY A 249 -3.86 15.40 17.99
C GLY A 249 -2.46 14.82 17.71
N MET A 250 -2.42 13.59 17.19
CA MET A 250 -1.19 12.95 16.75
C MET A 250 -1.44 11.89 15.69
N PHE A 251 -0.74 11.99 14.57
CA PHE A 251 -0.91 11.12 13.41
C PHE A 251 0.34 11.14 12.53
N ASP A 252 0.47 10.15 11.64
CA ASP A 252 1.52 10.17 10.61
C ASP A 252 0.93 10.72 9.31
N LEU A 253 1.73 11.46 8.56
CA LEU A 253 1.36 12.06 7.29
C LEU A 253 2.27 11.53 6.17
N PHE A 254 1.65 11.13 5.06
CA PHE A 254 2.35 10.71 3.84
C PHE A 254 1.68 11.35 2.62
N LEU A 255 2.43 12.13 1.86
CA LEU A 255 1.95 12.80 0.65
C LEU A 255 2.48 12.08 -0.58
N TYR A 256 1.58 11.63 -1.44
CA TYR A 256 1.91 10.98 -2.71
C TYR A 256 1.38 11.81 -3.88
N PRO A 257 2.20 12.13 -4.89
CA PRO A 257 1.73 12.67 -6.15
C PRO A 257 0.88 11.62 -6.88
N LEU A 258 -0.14 12.07 -7.58
CA LEU A 258 -0.95 11.22 -8.45
C LEU A 258 -0.79 11.69 -9.90
N GLY A 259 -0.58 10.73 -10.80
CA GLY A 259 -0.75 10.96 -12.22
C GLY A 259 -2.21 10.77 -12.62
N ARG A 260 -2.49 10.93 -13.92
CA ARG A 260 -3.82 10.67 -14.47
C ARG A 260 -3.96 9.20 -14.86
N GLU A 261 -4.73 8.46 -14.07
CA GLU A 261 -5.16 7.10 -14.39
C GLU A 261 -6.56 6.83 -13.80
N GLU A 262 -7.13 5.66 -14.07
CA GLU A 262 -8.48 5.29 -13.59
C GLU A 262 -8.63 5.51 -12.08
N TYR A 263 -7.58 5.24 -11.30
CA TYR A 263 -7.61 5.42 -9.86
C TYR A 263 -7.89 6.88 -9.44
N SER A 264 -7.09 7.81 -9.94
CA SER A 264 -7.18 9.24 -9.61
C SER A 264 -8.40 9.93 -10.22
N ASP A 265 -8.86 9.44 -11.38
CA ASP A 265 -9.91 10.08 -12.17
C ASP A 265 -11.32 9.53 -11.86
N SER A 266 -11.42 8.31 -11.32
CA SER A 266 -12.73 7.66 -11.11
C SER A 266 -12.88 6.86 -9.83
N VAL A 267 -11.82 6.24 -9.30
CA VAL A 267 -11.94 5.36 -8.12
C VAL A 267 -11.91 6.14 -6.81
N LEU A 268 -11.02 7.13 -6.67
CA LEU A 268 -10.90 7.94 -5.45
C LEU A 268 -12.22 8.61 -5.09
N GLN A 269 -12.76 9.38 -6.03
CA GLN A 269 -14.09 9.96 -5.93
C GLN A 269 -14.63 10.19 -7.35
N PRO A 270 -15.72 9.51 -7.76
CA PRO A 270 -16.24 9.60 -9.12
C PRO A 270 -16.52 11.05 -9.56
N GLY A 271 -16.05 11.40 -10.76
CA GLY A 271 -16.26 12.73 -11.36
C GLY A 271 -15.38 13.84 -10.78
N LYS A 272 -14.44 13.51 -9.89
CA LYS A 272 -13.45 14.44 -9.35
C LYS A 272 -12.05 14.00 -9.79
N GLN A 273 -11.17 14.97 -9.97
CA GLN A 273 -9.77 14.73 -10.33
C GLN A 273 -8.85 15.25 -9.23
N PHE A 274 -7.90 14.39 -8.84
CA PHE A 274 -6.87 14.70 -7.86
C PHE A 274 -5.49 14.51 -8.46
N ASP A 275 -4.56 15.40 -8.10
CA ASP A 275 -3.15 15.35 -8.51
C ASP A 275 -2.21 14.96 -7.37
N ALA A 276 -2.77 14.71 -6.17
CA ALA A 276 -2.07 14.13 -5.03
C ALA A 276 -3.05 13.49 -4.04
N ILE A 277 -2.51 12.64 -3.17
CA ILE A 277 -3.20 12.08 -2.01
C ILE A 277 -2.36 12.31 -0.74
N LEU A 278 -2.98 12.91 0.27
CA LEU A 278 -2.44 13.03 1.61
C LEU A 278 -3.05 11.95 2.50
N CYS A 279 -2.26 10.93 2.82
CA CYS A 279 -2.64 9.89 3.76
C CYS A 279 -2.40 10.38 5.19
N VAL A 280 -3.43 10.31 6.03
CA VAL A 280 -3.41 10.66 7.45
C VAL A 280 -3.60 9.37 8.26
N LYS A 281 -2.50 8.79 8.75
CA LYS A 281 -2.50 7.49 9.46
C LYS A 281 -2.65 7.71 10.96
N VAL A 282 -3.65 7.09 11.60
CA VAL A 282 -3.86 7.17 13.06
C VAL A 282 -3.77 5.78 13.68
N LYS A 283 -2.73 5.56 14.50
CA LYS A 283 -2.44 4.27 15.14
C LYS A 283 -3.02 4.20 16.56
N MET A 284 -3.98 3.29 16.76
CA MET A 284 -4.72 3.12 18.00
C MET A 284 -4.52 1.71 18.56
N ARG A 285 -4.14 1.65 19.83
CA ARG A 285 -3.94 0.41 20.60
C ARG A 285 -5.12 0.19 21.53
N PHE A 286 -5.84 -0.91 21.36
CA PHE A 286 -7.06 -1.21 22.08
C PHE A 286 -6.83 -2.24 23.19
N GLY A 287 -7.34 -1.94 24.38
CA GLY A 287 -7.47 -2.89 25.48
C GLY A 287 -8.95 -3.14 25.78
N PHE A 288 -9.35 -4.40 25.89
CA PHE A 288 -10.73 -4.79 26.13
C PHE A 288 -10.91 -5.41 27.52
N PRO A 289 -12.09 -5.25 28.13
CA PRO A 289 -12.40 -5.86 29.43
C PRO A 289 -12.74 -7.36 29.29
N LYS A 290 -13.06 -7.80 28.06
CA LYS A 290 -13.46 -9.16 27.71
C LYS A 290 -12.73 -9.58 26.44
N ASN A 291 -12.31 -10.84 26.39
CA ASN A 291 -11.55 -11.40 25.27
C ASN A 291 -12.42 -12.01 24.17
N ARG A 292 -13.76 -11.93 24.25
CA ARG A 292 -14.63 -12.59 23.26
C ARG A 292 -14.43 -11.96 21.87
N PHE A 293 -13.92 -12.74 20.91
CA PHE A 293 -13.59 -12.28 19.55
C PHE A 293 -14.74 -11.52 18.91
N SER A 294 -15.96 -12.08 18.95
CA SER A 294 -17.12 -11.45 18.31
C SER A 294 -17.43 -10.06 18.87
N PHE A 295 -17.27 -9.86 20.19
CA PHE A 295 -17.51 -8.55 20.81
C PHE A 295 -16.41 -7.56 20.41
N MET A 296 -15.16 -7.97 20.51
CA MET A 296 -14.02 -7.10 20.20
C MET A 296 -13.99 -6.73 18.72
N ASN A 297 -14.18 -7.71 17.83
CA ASN A 297 -14.19 -7.51 16.38
C ASN A 297 -15.35 -6.61 15.95
N SER A 298 -16.58 -6.87 16.42
CA SER A 298 -17.72 -5.99 16.12
C SER A 298 -17.43 -4.55 16.55
N PHE A 299 -16.93 -4.33 17.77
CA PHE A 299 -16.59 -2.99 18.22
C PHE A 299 -15.59 -2.29 17.28
N VAL A 300 -14.47 -2.97 16.94
CA VAL A 300 -13.42 -2.34 16.13
C VAL A 300 -13.88 -2.12 14.70
N GLU A 301 -14.67 -3.04 14.14
CA GLU A 301 -15.29 -2.91 12.82
C GLU A 301 -16.25 -1.72 12.79
N ASP A 302 -17.14 -1.58 13.78
CA ASP A 302 -18.09 -0.47 13.88
C ASP A 302 -17.34 0.87 13.99
N ALA A 303 -16.31 0.93 14.84
CA ALA A 303 -15.45 2.11 14.94
C ALA A 303 -14.77 2.44 13.61
N HIS A 304 -14.29 1.42 12.88
CA HIS A 304 -13.67 1.58 11.56
C HIS A 304 -14.66 2.11 10.52
N GLN A 305 -15.85 1.51 10.44
CA GLN A 305 -16.88 1.92 9.50
C GLN A 305 -17.42 3.31 9.82
N GLY A 306 -17.60 3.65 11.09
CA GLY A 306 -18.00 4.99 11.54
C GLY A 306 -16.98 6.06 11.11
N ILE A 307 -15.68 5.81 11.33
CA ILE A 307 -14.60 6.70 10.85
C ILE A 307 -14.61 6.80 9.33
N ARG A 308 -14.66 5.67 8.62
CA ARG A 308 -14.68 5.65 7.15
C ARG A 308 -15.87 6.45 6.60
N LYS A 309 -17.07 6.22 7.11
CA LYS A 309 -18.30 6.93 6.70
C LYS A 309 -18.19 8.45 6.89
N LYS A 310 -17.47 8.92 7.92
CA LYS A 310 -17.34 10.35 8.23
C LYS A 310 -16.16 11.04 7.54
N PHE A 311 -15.09 10.31 7.27
CA PHE A 311 -13.82 10.88 6.78
C PHE A 311 -13.40 10.43 5.38
N ARG A 312 -14.13 9.52 4.72
CA ARG A 312 -13.82 9.08 3.34
C ARG A 312 -14.02 10.19 2.33
N ASP A 313 -15.21 10.79 2.28
CA ASP A 313 -15.61 11.75 1.25
C ASP A 313 -15.70 13.16 1.85
N LEU A 314 -14.58 13.66 2.36
CA LEU A 314 -14.51 15.01 2.92
C LEU A 314 -14.98 16.05 1.89
N PRO A 315 -15.79 17.05 2.27
CA PRO A 315 -16.40 18.00 1.32
C PRO A 315 -15.40 19.07 0.81
N PHE A 316 -14.11 18.85 1.01
CA PHE A 316 -13.03 19.77 0.68
C PHE A 316 -11.79 18.98 0.25
N LYS A 317 -10.90 19.67 -0.42
CA LYS A 317 -9.58 19.20 -0.83
C LYS A 317 -8.50 20.16 -0.34
N ILE A 318 -7.25 19.74 -0.37
CA ILE A 318 -6.13 20.63 -0.09
C ILE A 318 -5.59 21.17 -1.42
N LYS A 319 -5.49 22.50 -1.53
CA LYS A 319 -4.78 23.18 -2.61
C LYS A 319 -3.45 23.69 -2.07
N GLY A 320 -2.35 23.27 -2.66
CA GLY A 320 -1.00 23.70 -2.35
C GLY A 320 -0.32 24.40 -3.52
N LYS A 321 0.98 24.61 -3.37
CA LYS A 321 1.88 25.19 -4.39
C LYS A 321 2.16 24.20 -5.51
N ASP A 322 2.52 22.96 -5.15
CA ASP A 322 2.89 21.90 -6.12
C ASP A 322 1.69 21.06 -6.59
N PHE A 323 0.59 21.09 -5.82
CA PHE A 323 -0.59 20.27 -6.06
C PHE A 323 -1.85 21.14 -6.03
N SER A 324 -2.61 21.14 -7.12
CA SER A 324 -3.82 21.94 -7.25
C SER A 324 -5.04 21.29 -6.60
N SER A 325 -5.01 19.97 -6.42
CA SER A 325 -6.14 19.15 -5.99
C SER A 325 -5.66 17.91 -5.24
N CYS A 326 -5.37 18.05 -3.94
CA CYS A 326 -4.94 16.95 -3.09
C CYS A 326 -6.13 16.34 -2.31
N PHE A 327 -6.35 15.04 -2.50
CA PHE A 327 -7.32 14.23 -1.75
C PHE A 327 -6.81 13.95 -0.34
N VAL A 328 -7.69 14.00 0.67
CA VAL A 328 -7.33 13.67 2.05
C VAL A 328 -7.85 12.28 2.38
N PHE A 329 -6.94 11.33 2.58
CA PHE A 329 -7.28 9.96 2.92
C PHE A 329 -6.96 9.68 4.39
N VAL A 330 -8.00 9.57 5.20
CA VAL A 330 -7.87 9.27 6.62
C VAL A 330 -7.86 7.75 6.83
N SER A 331 -6.78 7.23 7.41
CA SER A 331 -6.49 5.81 7.52
C SER A 331 -6.30 5.41 9.00
N PRO A 332 -7.37 5.03 9.71
CA PRO A 332 -7.21 4.49 11.06
C PRO A 332 -6.56 3.11 11.02
N ARG A 333 -5.77 2.81 12.05
CA ARG A 333 -4.95 1.61 12.19
C ARG A 333 -5.09 1.07 13.61
N TYR A 334 -5.21 -0.24 13.74
CA TYR A 334 -5.61 -0.89 14.98
C TYR A 334 -4.62 -1.97 15.39
N ILE A 335 -4.41 -2.10 16.69
CA ILE A 335 -3.81 -3.28 17.32
C ILE A 335 -4.53 -3.54 18.63
N VAL A 336 -4.68 -4.81 18.99
CA VAL A 336 -5.43 -5.24 20.17
C VAL A 336 -4.50 -5.97 21.14
N ASP A 337 -4.50 -5.50 22.38
CA ASP A 337 -3.56 -5.97 23.41
C ASP A 337 -3.90 -7.34 23.98
N ASN A 338 -5.19 -7.63 24.12
CA ASN A 338 -5.66 -8.86 24.73
C ASN A 338 -5.89 -9.93 23.65
N PRO A 339 -5.48 -11.19 23.89
CA PRO A 339 -5.73 -12.28 22.96
C PRO A 339 -7.23 -12.55 22.85
N PRO A 340 -7.79 -12.68 21.63
CA PRO A 340 -9.20 -13.01 21.48
C PRO A 340 -9.47 -14.50 21.72
N GLU A 341 -10.66 -14.79 22.22
CA GLU A 341 -11.22 -16.11 22.50
C GLU A 341 -12.46 -16.36 21.63
N GLY A 342 -12.71 -17.62 21.25
CA GLY A 342 -13.89 -18.01 20.47
C GLY A 342 -13.74 -17.84 18.94
N ASN A 343 -12.52 -17.64 18.45
CA ASN A 343 -12.17 -17.78 17.02
C ASN A 343 -10.77 -18.37 16.88
N ASP A 344 -10.69 -19.71 16.91
CA ASP A 344 -9.43 -20.45 16.91
C ASP A 344 -8.66 -20.31 15.59
N GLU A 345 -9.35 -20.15 14.47
CA GLU A 345 -8.73 -19.95 13.16
C GLU A 345 -7.98 -18.62 13.11
N TYR A 346 -8.66 -17.53 13.48
CA TYR A 346 -8.03 -16.22 13.57
C TYR A 346 -6.87 -16.24 14.56
N LEU A 347 -7.08 -16.78 15.76
CA LEU A 347 -6.04 -16.84 16.79
C LEU A 347 -4.83 -17.62 16.29
N LYS A 348 -5.03 -18.80 15.72
CA LYS A 348 -3.94 -19.61 15.16
C LYS A 348 -3.14 -18.83 14.11
N LYS A 349 -3.81 -18.15 13.19
CA LYS A 349 -3.17 -17.34 12.15
C LYS A 349 -2.26 -16.24 12.73
N GLN A 350 -2.69 -15.59 13.82
CA GLN A 350 -1.87 -14.57 14.50
C GLN A 350 -0.70 -15.16 15.30
N LEU A 351 -0.88 -16.36 15.88
CA LEU A 351 0.11 -16.97 16.77
C LEU A 351 1.18 -17.78 16.01
N ASP A 352 0.89 -18.29 14.81
CA ASP A 352 1.83 -19.12 14.04
C ASP A 352 3.18 -18.41 13.77
N PRO A 353 3.23 -17.12 13.37
CA PRO A 353 4.49 -16.38 13.29
C PRO A 353 5.24 -16.33 14.62
N ALA A 354 4.55 -15.98 15.70
CA ALA A 354 5.16 -15.85 17.03
C ALA A 354 5.67 -17.19 17.59
N ARG A 355 5.05 -18.33 17.23
CA ARG A 355 5.55 -19.66 17.60
C ARG A 355 6.90 -19.97 16.95
N GLY A 356 7.12 -19.48 15.72
CA GLY A 356 8.38 -19.60 15.02
C GLY A 356 9.46 -18.71 15.63
N ASP A 357 9.10 -17.45 15.89
CA ASP A 357 10.05 -16.43 16.36
C ASP A 357 10.39 -16.56 17.86
N HIS A 358 9.45 -17.10 18.66
CA HIS A 358 9.58 -17.24 20.12
C HIS A 358 9.31 -18.70 20.57
N PRO A 359 10.20 -19.66 20.22
CA PRO A 359 9.96 -21.09 20.48
C PRO A 359 9.90 -21.48 21.97
N GLY A 360 10.33 -20.59 22.88
CA GLY A 360 10.23 -20.79 24.33
C GLY A 360 8.87 -20.46 24.94
N LEU A 361 7.93 -19.90 24.16
CA LEU A 361 6.59 -19.54 24.62
C LEU A 361 5.58 -20.61 24.21
N SER A 362 4.76 -21.06 25.16
CA SER A 362 3.79 -22.13 24.93
C SER A 362 2.34 -21.74 25.18
N SER A 363 2.08 -20.65 25.92
CA SER A 363 0.72 -20.17 26.17
C SER A 363 0.26 -19.22 25.06
N ASN A 364 -1.03 -19.29 24.69
CA ASN A 364 -1.60 -18.37 23.69
C ASN A 364 -1.49 -16.90 24.12
N SER A 365 -1.58 -16.63 25.43
CA SER A 365 -1.45 -15.27 25.97
C SER A 365 -0.03 -14.72 25.82
N ASP A 366 0.99 -15.52 26.12
CA ASP A 366 2.38 -15.09 26.00
C ASP A 366 2.78 -14.94 24.53
N LEU A 367 2.35 -15.87 23.67
CA LEU A 367 2.58 -15.78 22.22
C LEU A 367 1.88 -14.55 21.61
N TRP A 368 0.66 -14.23 22.06
CA TRP A 368 -0.04 -13.02 21.62
C TRP A 368 0.70 -11.75 22.05
N ALA A 369 1.10 -11.68 23.33
CA ALA A 369 1.86 -10.54 23.85
C ALA A 369 3.20 -10.36 23.12
N ALA A 370 3.89 -11.46 22.80
CA ALA A 370 5.10 -11.45 21.98
C ALA A 370 4.79 -10.92 20.56
N ARG A 371 3.75 -11.42 19.89
CA ARG A 371 3.36 -10.93 18.56
C ARG A 371 3.05 -9.44 18.55
N VAL A 372 2.27 -8.95 19.51
CA VAL A 372 1.96 -7.53 19.67
C VAL A 372 3.26 -6.74 19.86
N LYS A 373 4.17 -7.21 20.72
CA LYS A 373 5.46 -6.58 20.95
C LYS A 373 6.30 -6.52 19.68
N ASP A 374 6.36 -7.58 18.88
CA ASP A 374 7.12 -7.62 17.63
C ASP A 374 6.57 -6.59 16.62
N ILE A 375 5.25 -6.52 16.47
CA ILE A 375 4.58 -5.53 15.61
C ILE A 375 4.92 -4.11 16.07
N LEU A 376 4.83 -3.85 17.38
CA LEU A 376 5.19 -2.55 17.94
C LEU A 376 6.67 -2.23 17.74
N GLN A 377 7.58 -3.22 17.84
CA GLN A 377 9.00 -3.03 17.56
C GLN A 377 9.26 -2.69 16.09
N ILE A 378 8.59 -3.34 15.14
CA ILE A 378 8.67 -3.02 13.71
C ILE A 378 8.25 -1.56 13.46
N GLU A 379 7.21 -1.10 14.16
CA GLU A 379 6.76 0.29 14.13
C GLU A 379 7.61 1.23 15.03
N ASN A 380 8.80 0.81 15.50
CA ASN A 380 9.67 1.60 16.39
C ASN A 380 8.97 2.10 17.67
N ASN A 381 8.05 1.30 18.21
CA ASN A 381 7.16 1.63 19.31
C ASN A 381 6.35 2.91 19.08
N ASN A 382 6.06 3.22 17.81
CA ASN A 382 5.31 4.40 17.43
C ASN A 382 3.82 4.10 17.31
N TRP A 383 3.06 4.29 18.38
CA TRP A 383 1.59 4.33 18.35
C TRP A 383 1.10 5.67 18.89
N HIS A 384 -0.09 6.09 18.47
CA HIS A 384 -0.58 7.42 18.81
C HIS A 384 -1.46 7.43 20.03
N TYR A 385 -2.38 6.47 20.11
CA TYR A 385 -3.40 6.46 21.16
C TYR A 385 -3.55 5.09 21.79
N THR A 386 -3.86 5.08 23.08
CA THR A 386 -4.34 3.90 23.79
C THR A 386 -5.83 4.08 24.07
N VAL A 387 -6.65 3.10 23.70
CA VAL A 387 -8.10 3.12 23.91
C VAL A 387 -8.45 1.96 24.82
N LYS A 388 -8.87 2.29 26.05
CA LYS A 388 -9.29 1.31 27.06
C LYS A 388 -10.80 1.23 27.04
N ILE A 389 -11.31 0.10 26.57
CA ILE A 389 -12.74 -0.19 26.56
C ILE A 389 -13.16 -0.63 27.96
N HIS A 390 -14.30 -0.11 28.42
CA HIS A 390 -14.91 -0.47 29.70
C HIS A 390 -16.30 -1.05 29.49
N ASP A 391 -16.67 -1.97 30.38
CA ASP A 391 -17.97 -2.66 30.44
C ASP A 391 -18.62 -2.44 31.81
N ASP A 392 -18.34 -1.30 32.44
CA ASP A 392 -18.83 -1.00 33.79
C ASP A 392 -20.16 -0.23 33.73
N PRO A 393 -21.29 -0.84 34.12
CA PRO A 393 -22.59 -0.17 34.13
C PRO A 393 -22.68 0.98 35.16
N PHE A 394 -21.69 1.19 36.02
CA PHE A 394 -21.59 2.29 37.00
C PHE A 394 -20.71 3.46 36.54
N PHE A 395 -20.11 3.41 35.35
CA PHE A 395 -19.27 4.48 34.77
C PHE A 395 -20.08 5.74 34.32
N ARG A 396 -21.25 5.94 34.92
CA ARG A 396 -22.38 6.76 34.43
C ARG A 396 -22.21 8.28 34.49
N SER A 397 -21.18 8.82 35.15
CA SER A 397 -21.03 10.29 35.27
C SER A 397 -20.22 10.93 34.14
N SER A 398 -19.44 10.17 33.39
CA SER A 398 -18.80 10.62 32.14
C SER A 398 -18.51 9.42 31.24
N ARG A 399 -19.49 9.04 30.41
CA ARG A 399 -19.49 7.82 29.56
C ARG A 399 -18.22 7.67 28.70
N LYS A 400 -17.50 8.76 28.40
CA LYS A 400 -16.28 8.77 27.56
C LYS A 400 -15.39 9.94 27.98
N PHE A 401 -14.11 9.70 28.28
CA PHE A 401 -13.17 10.79 28.60
C PHE A 401 -11.70 10.43 28.34
N TRP A 402 -10.91 11.44 28.02
CA TRP A 402 -9.45 11.35 27.98
C TRP A 402 -8.90 11.33 29.41
N GLU A 403 -8.07 10.35 29.74
CA GLU A 403 -7.26 10.44 30.95
C GLU A 403 -6.46 11.75 30.87
N GLY A 404 -6.53 12.62 31.89
CA GLY A 404 -5.90 13.95 31.83
C GLY A 404 -6.63 15.01 31.01
N GLY A 405 -7.86 14.76 30.56
CA GLY A 405 -8.80 15.75 30.03
C GLY A 405 -8.70 16.04 28.53
N SER A 406 -7.61 15.69 27.85
CA SER A 406 -7.48 15.85 26.38
C SER A 406 -6.40 14.94 25.78
N PRO A 407 -6.42 14.66 24.47
CA PRO A 407 -5.36 13.91 23.80
C PRO A 407 -4.00 14.63 23.77
N ALA A 408 -3.97 15.94 24.11
CA ALA A 408 -2.74 16.72 24.19
C ALA A 408 -1.97 16.49 25.50
N THR A 409 -2.66 16.09 26.57
CA THR A 409 -2.11 15.91 27.91
C THR A 409 -1.84 14.45 28.23
N ASN A 410 -2.75 13.54 27.86
CA ASN A 410 -2.51 12.11 27.91
C ASN A 410 -3.33 11.42 26.79
N ARG A 411 -2.65 10.52 26.09
CA ARG A 411 -3.14 9.87 24.86
C ARG A 411 -3.93 8.60 25.14
N THR A 412 -4.44 8.46 26.36
CA THR A 412 -5.28 7.34 26.77
C THR A 412 -6.74 7.77 26.82
N LEU A 413 -7.55 7.20 25.94
CA LEU A 413 -9.00 7.34 25.95
C LEU A 413 -9.62 6.22 26.78
N ARG A 414 -10.47 6.56 27.74
CA ARG A 414 -11.39 5.61 28.38
C ARG A 414 -12.74 5.71 27.70
N TYR A 415 -13.20 4.59 27.16
CA TYR A 415 -14.40 4.55 26.34
C TYR A 415 -15.35 3.48 26.88
N GLU A 416 -16.53 3.91 27.31
CA GLU A 416 -17.66 3.03 27.58
C GLU A 416 -18.48 2.86 26.30
N TYR A 417 -18.82 1.62 25.97
CA TYR A 417 -19.66 1.32 24.82
C TYR A 417 -21.06 1.89 25.04
N SER A 418 -21.38 3.03 24.42
CA SER A 418 -22.65 3.71 24.68
C SER A 418 -23.57 3.86 23.47
N ASP A 419 -23.06 3.70 22.24
CA ASP A 419 -23.80 3.58 20.97
C ASP A 419 -22.83 3.28 19.80
N GLU A 420 -23.30 2.52 18.80
CA GLU A 420 -22.51 1.96 17.69
C GLU A 420 -21.81 3.02 16.81
N ASP A 421 -22.30 4.27 16.81
CA ASP A 421 -21.93 5.30 15.82
C ASP A 421 -21.13 6.48 16.40
N ASP A 422 -20.67 6.46 17.66
CA ASP A 422 -20.13 7.67 18.32
C ASP A 422 -18.59 7.77 18.35
N PHE A 423 -17.86 6.68 18.08
CA PHE A 423 -16.40 6.66 18.28
C PHE A 423 -15.66 7.71 17.41
N TRP A 424 -16.21 8.04 16.24
CA TRP A 424 -15.58 8.99 15.32
C TRP A 424 -15.47 10.42 15.89
N GLU A 425 -16.28 10.80 16.88
CA GLU A 425 -16.14 12.10 17.56
C GLU A 425 -14.81 12.21 18.33
N PHE A 426 -14.44 11.14 19.04
CA PHE A 426 -13.16 11.05 19.72
C PHE A 426 -12.01 10.92 18.73
N PHE A 427 -12.26 10.21 17.63
CA PHE A 427 -11.30 10.16 16.53
C PHE A 427 -11.07 11.55 15.90
N ALA A 428 -12.09 12.41 15.82
CA ALA A 428 -11.92 13.79 15.40
C ALA A 428 -10.97 14.55 16.34
N GLU A 429 -11.03 14.32 17.66
CA GLU A 429 -10.06 14.89 18.61
C GLU A 429 -8.65 14.30 18.47
N MET A 430 -8.53 13.01 18.11
CA MET A 430 -7.24 12.38 17.79
C MET A 430 -6.56 13.06 16.59
N LEU A 431 -7.35 13.61 15.67
CA LEU A 431 -6.90 14.46 14.56
C LEU A 431 -6.71 15.95 14.96
N GLY A 432 -6.94 16.29 16.22
CA GLY A 432 -6.83 17.67 16.73
C GLY A 432 -7.98 18.59 16.30
N LEU A 433 -9.09 18.05 15.82
CA LEU A 433 -10.25 18.82 15.37
C LEU A 433 -11.01 19.39 16.57
N ARG A 434 -11.42 20.66 16.49
CA ARG A 434 -12.12 21.37 17.57
C ARG A 434 -13.63 21.07 17.62
N ASN A 435 -14.22 20.75 16.47
CA ASN A 435 -15.61 20.34 16.37
C ASN A 435 -15.68 18.82 16.18
N ARG A 436 -16.31 18.14 17.14
CA ARG A 436 -16.55 16.70 17.11
C ARG A 436 -17.58 16.30 16.06
N GLU A 437 -18.48 17.20 15.67
CA GLU A 437 -19.66 16.85 14.89
C GLU A 437 -19.40 16.71 13.39
N ARG A 438 -18.48 17.50 12.83
CA ARG A 438 -18.18 17.49 11.38
C ARG A 438 -16.74 17.93 11.09
N PRO A 439 -16.03 17.20 10.21
CA PRO A 439 -14.83 17.72 9.56
C PRO A 439 -15.14 19.00 8.79
N THR A 440 -14.42 20.08 9.07
CA THR A 440 -14.55 21.37 8.36
C THR A 440 -13.20 21.84 7.84
N ILE A 441 -13.24 22.73 6.86
CA ILE A 441 -12.07 23.42 6.29
C ILE A 441 -11.20 24.02 7.39
N ASP A 442 -11.80 24.77 8.33
CA ASP A 442 -11.08 25.47 9.41
C ASP A 442 -10.35 24.52 10.36
N ASN A 443 -10.96 23.37 10.64
CA ASN A 443 -10.38 22.41 11.57
C ASN A 443 -9.25 21.58 10.96
N PHE A 444 -9.10 21.54 9.62
CA PHE A 444 -8.03 20.81 8.94
C PHE A 444 -6.81 21.67 8.58
N ALA A 445 -6.78 22.95 8.95
CA ALA A 445 -5.72 23.87 8.54
C ALA A 445 -4.29 23.40 8.92
N GLY A 446 -4.09 22.82 10.10
CA GLY A 446 -2.78 22.28 10.50
C GLY A 446 -2.37 21.07 9.68
N ILE A 447 -3.30 20.16 9.37
CA ILE A 447 -3.06 19.04 8.44
C ILE A 447 -2.71 19.58 7.03
N ALA A 448 -3.47 20.56 6.54
CA ALA A 448 -3.25 21.16 5.23
C ALA A 448 -1.87 21.81 5.07
N SER A 449 -1.33 22.39 6.16
CA SER A 449 -0.01 23.02 6.17
C SER A 449 1.16 22.08 5.84
N PHE A 450 0.92 20.75 5.91
CA PHE A 450 1.90 19.76 5.50
C PHE A 450 2.17 19.81 3.99
N VAL A 451 1.16 20.16 3.19
CA VAL A 451 1.32 20.47 1.77
C VAL A 451 1.86 21.91 1.66
N GLU A 452 2.92 22.14 0.89
CA GLU A 452 3.51 23.49 0.79
C GLU A 452 2.46 24.51 0.31
N GLY A 453 2.26 25.58 1.09
CA GLY A 453 1.21 26.58 0.83
C GLY A 453 -0.23 26.05 0.95
N GLY A 454 -0.39 24.86 1.54
CA GLY A 454 -1.63 24.10 1.60
C GLY A 454 -2.76 24.82 2.32
N LYS A 455 -3.92 24.88 1.65
CA LYS A 455 -5.18 25.42 2.19
C LYS A 455 -6.31 24.47 1.84
N CYS A 456 -7.18 24.19 2.81
CA CYS A 456 -8.43 23.49 2.54
C CYS A 456 -9.36 24.40 1.71
N VAL A 457 -9.93 23.86 0.63
CA VAL A 457 -10.89 24.54 -0.24
C VAL A 457 -12.05 23.61 -0.58
N PRO A 458 -13.27 24.12 -0.79
CA PRO A 458 -14.41 23.28 -1.19
C PRO A 458 -14.12 22.46 -2.46
N LEU A 459 -14.72 21.25 -2.54
CA LEU A 459 -14.53 20.29 -3.64
C LEU A 459 -15.23 20.65 -4.95
#